data_AF-A0A2H6B6P1-F1
#
_entry.id   AF-A0A2H6B6P1-F1
#
_cell.length_a   1.000
_cell.length_b   1.000
_cell.length_c   1.000
_cell.angle_alpha   90.00
_cell.angle_beta   90.00
_cell.angle_gamma   90.00
#
_symmetry.space_group_name_H-M   'P 1'
#
loop_
_entity.id
_entity.type
_entity.pdbx_description
1 polymer ?
#
loop_
_entity_poly.entity_id
_entity_poly.type
_entity_poly.pdbx_seq_one_letter_code
_entity_poly.pdbx_strand_id
1 'polypeptide(L)'
;MVTTFGLRFSLLPFGLRLSLLLYARGPEAVAYLLPAARTRHVLVPATLLRMPVCYRHPRRETGVSCSNCGRPICPECMTSTPVGMRCPECSGETTRVVRGAAEAVPRLTYALIAVNVAVFAGELLAGGGATGAGGAGSLIVDAGLSRAMVAAGEWWRIFTAGFLHAGVFHLAFNMLALYVLGALLEERLGQVRFLAIYLAALVSGALGALLLSPTGITVGASGAVFGLMGAAAVLMWRQGIPLFESGLGAWIVLNLLITFLVPRISIGGHLGGLAGGALAALLVASAPAVGLRGQRSALAAFAVAAGAFVASLAVAGGPY
;
A
#
# COMPACT_ATOMS: atom_id res chain seq x y z
N MET A 1 -34.59 -14.87 -24.92
CA MET A 1 -34.28 -15.28 -23.54
C MET A 1 -32.77 -15.49 -23.45
N VAL A 2 -32.02 -14.54 -22.85
CA VAL A 2 -30.59 -14.74 -22.54
C VAL A 2 -30.49 -14.87 -21.02
N THR A 3 -30.02 -16.04 -20.62
CA THR A 3 -29.64 -16.45 -19.27
C THR A 3 -28.20 -16.04 -18.98
N THR A 4 -27.92 -15.75 -17.70
CA THR A 4 -26.64 -15.53 -17.02
C THR A 4 -26.02 -14.12 -17.05
N PHE A 5 -26.19 -13.40 -15.93
CA PHE A 5 -25.36 -12.27 -15.52
C PHE A 5 -24.17 -12.78 -14.71
N GLY A 6 -22.94 -12.47 -15.14
CA GLY A 6 -21.72 -12.74 -14.37
C GLY A 6 -21.18 -11.45 -13.75
N LEU A 7 -21.38 -11.26 -12.44
CA LEU A 7 -20.70 -10.20 -11.69
C LEU A 7 -19.29 -10.67 -11.33
N ARG A 8 -18.26 -9.94 -11.79
CA ARG A 8 -16.87 -10.18 -11.36
C ARG A 8 -16.48 -9.07 -10.39
N PHE A 9 -16.44 -9.40 -9.11
CA PHE A 9 -15.90 -8.51 -8.09
C PHE A 9 -14.36 -8.64 -8.11
N SER A 10 -13.67 -7.56 -8.45
CA SER A 10 -12.23 -7.45 -8.21
C SER A 10 -12.05 -6.48 -7.05
N LEU A 11 -11.73 -7.04 -5.87
CA LEU A 11 -11.31 -6.28 -4.70
C LEU A 11 -9.93 -5.69 -5.01
N LEU A 12 -9.90 -4.45 -5.49
CA LEU A 12 -8.71 -3.63 -5.34
C LEU A 12 -8.72 -3.07 -3.91
N PRO A 13 -7.57 -3.01 -3.22
CA PRO A 13 -7.48 -2.67 -1.80
C PRO A 13 -8.04 -1.28 -1.40
N PHE A 14 -8.42 -0.44 -2.36
CA PHE A 14 -8.86 0.93 -2.13
C PHE A 14 -10.13 1.32 -2.91
N GLY A 15 -10.89 0.35 -3.45
CA GLY A 15 -12.17 0.63 -4.10
C GLY A 15 -12.82 -0.58 -4.78
N LEU A 16 -14.14 -0.70 -4.63
CA LEU A 16 -14.98 -1.59 -5.43
C LEU A 16 -15.08 -1.02 -6.85
N ARG A 17 -14.37 -1.62 -7.82
CA ARG A 17 -14.73 -1.44 -9.23
C ARG A 17 -15.78 -2.48 -9.60
N LEU A 18 -17.03 -2.04 -9.76
CA LEU A 18 -18.08 -2.84 -10.38
C LEU A 18 -17.87 -2.83 -11.90
N SER A 19 -17.12 -3.79 -12.42
CA SER A 19 -16.98 -3.97 -13.86
C SER A 19 -18.11 -4.87 -14.36
N LEU A 20 -19.16 -4.27 -14.92
CA LEU A 20 -20.22 -5.01 -15.60
C LEU A 20 -19.67 -5.52 -16.94
N LEU A 21 -19.23 -6.78 -16.98
CA LEU A 21 -18.81 -7.44 -18.22
C LEU A 21 -20.06 -7.93 -18.96
N LEU A 22 -20.58 -7.09 -19.85
CA LEU A 22 -21.59 -7.50 -20.83
C LEU A 22 -20.90 -8.37 -21.88
N TYR A 23 -21.15 -9.68 -21.84
CA TYR A 23 -20.72 -10.59 -22.89
C TYR A 23 -21.82 -10.67 -23.95
N ALA A 24 -21.76 -9.80 -24.95
CA ALA A 24 -22.61 -9.90 -26.13
C ALA A 24 -21.99 -10.91 -27.11
N ARG A 25 -22.66 -12.05 -27.32
CA ARG A 25 -22.42 -12.88 -28.51
C ARG A 25 -23.31 -12.38 -29.64
N GLY A 26 -22.70 -11.77 -30.65
CA GLY A 26 -23.36 -11.39 -31.90
C GLY A 26 -22.65 -10.22 -32.58
N PRO A 27 -22.56 -10.19 -33.92
CA PRO A 27 -22.01 -9.06 -34.62
C PRO A 27 -23.01 -7.90 -34.50
N GLU A 28 -22.49 -6.67 -34.46
CA GLU A 28 -23.20 -5.38 -34.45
C GLU A 28 -23.19 -4.58 -33.13
N ALA A 29 -22.51 -3.43 -33.24
CA ALA A 29 -22.64 -2.19 -32.47
C ALA A 29 -22.25 -2.18 -30.98
N VAL A 30 -20.98 -1.86 -30.71
CA VAL A 30 -20.55 -1.27 -29.43
C VAL A 30 -20.28 0.22 -29.64
N ALA A 31 -21.24 1.06 -29.26
CA ALA A 31 -21.03 2.50 -29.12
C ALA A 31 -20.52 2.79 -27.70
N TYR A 32 -19.24 3.09 -27.56
CA TYR A 32 -18.69 3.67 -26.32
C TYR A 32 -18.94 5.18 -26.32
N LEU A 33 -19.81 5.65 -25.42
CA LEU A 33 -19.88 7.06 -25.03
C LEU A 33 -18.66 7.40 -24.15
N LEU A 34 -17.65 8.03 -24.73
CA LEU A 34 -16.54 8.66 -24.00
C LEU A 34 -16.98 10.04 -23.49
N PRO A 35 -16.62 10.47 -22.27
CA PRO A 35 -16.78 11.85 -21.84
C PRO A 35 -15.85 12.76 -22.64
N ALA A 36 -16.36 13.92 -23.05
CA ALA A 36 -15.63 14.92 -23.82
C ALA A 36 -14.39 15.43 -23.06
N ALA A 37 -13.22 14.88 -23.39
CA ALA A 37 -11.92 15.42 -23.02
C ALA A 37 -11.14 15.73 -24.28
N ARG A 38 -10.81 17.02 -24.46
CA ARG A 38 -9.99 17.64 -25.52
C ARG A 38 -9.24 16.65 -26.42
N THR A 39 -9.84 16.27 -27.53
CA THR A 39 -9.16 15.53 -28.59
C THR A 39 -8.23 16.49 -29.34
N ARG A 40 -6.93 16.38 -29.11
CA ARG A 40 -5.96 16.74 -30.14
C ARG A 40 -6.21 15.78 -31.30
N HIS A 41 -6.74 16.29 -32.41
CA HIS A 41 -6.85 15.52 -33.64
C HIS A 41 -5.43 15.19 -34.11
N VAL A 42 -4.97 13.97 -33.80
CA VAL A 42 -3.79 13.40 -34.42
C VAL A 42 -4.22 13.06 -35.85
N LEU A 43 -3.78 13.88 -36.80
CA LEU A 43 -3.87 13.56 -38.23
C LEU A 43 -2.98 12.33 -38.48
N VAL A 44 -3.63 11.18 -38.59
CA VAL A 44 -2.98 9.92 -38.97
C VAL A 44 -2.84 9.95 -40.50
N PRO A 45 -1.61 9.88 -41.06
CA PRO A 45 -1.42 9.90 -42.51
C PRO A 45 -2.14 8.71 -43.17
N ALA A 46 -2.80 8.94 -44.31
CA ALA A 46 -3.63 7.96 -45.03
C ALA A 46 -2.87 6.68 -45.45
N THR A 47 -1.54 6.67 -45.39
CA THR A 47 -0.70 5.49 -45.56
C THR A 47 -0.90 4.42 -44.46
N LEU A 48 -1.49 4.77 -43.31
CA LEU A 48 -1.82 3.84 -42.23
C LEU A 48 -3.19 3.14 -42.39
N LEU A 49 -3.94 3.43 -43.46
CA LEU A 49 -5.24 2.78 -43.75
C LEU A 49 -5.12 1.48 -44.56
N ARG A 50 -3.90 1.02 -44.88
CA ARG A 50 -3.73 -0.29 -45.51
C ARG A 50 -3.77 -1.38 -44.44
N MET A 51 -4.76 -2.27 -44.52
CA MET A 51 -4.79 -3.47 -43.70
C MET A 51 -3.48 -4.23 -43.90
N PRO A 52 -2.74 -4.56 -42.82
CA PRO A 52 -1.48 -5.26 -42.96
C PRO A 52 -1.72 -6.65 -43.55
N VAL A 53 -0.82 -7.12 -44.40
CA VAL A 53 -0.90 -8.45 -45.01
C VAL A 53 -0.05 -9.45 -44.25
N CYS A 54 -0.45 -10.71 -44.27
CA CYS A 54 0.29 -11.77 -43.58
C CYS A 54 1.72 -11.88 -44.13
N TYR A 55 2.70 -11.99 -43.24
CA TYR A 55 4.12 -12.07 -43.62
C TYR A 55 4.46 -13.29 -44.49
N ARG A 56 3.67 -14.39 -44.45
CA ARG A 56 3.78 -15.55 -45.37
C ARG A 56 2.82 -15.50 -46.55
N HIS A 57 1.73 -14.74 -46.44
CA HIS A 57 0.70 -14.63 -47.48
C HIS A 57 0.47 -13.17 -47.84
N PRO A 58 1.30 -12.58 -48.74
CA PRO A 58 1.29 -11.14 -49.04
C PRO A 58 0.00 -10.62 -49.69
N ARG A 59 -0.89 -11.52 -50.13
CA ARG A 59 -2.21 -11.18 -50.69
C ARG A 59 -3.36 -11.29 -49.69
N ARG A 60 -3.07 -11.67 -48.44
CA ARG A 60 -4.08 -11.86 -47.40
C ARG A 60 -3.95 -10.79 -46.34
N GLU A 61 -4.94 -9.92 -46.30
CA GLU A 61 -5.10 -8.93 -45.25
C GLU A 61 -5.38 -9.62 -43.91
N THR A 62 -4.87 -9.03 -42.83
CA THR A 62 -5.07 -9.52 -41.47
C THR A 62 -5.08 -8.36 -40.48
N GLY A 63 -5.92 -8.48 -39.44
CA GLY A 63 -5.89 -7.61 -38.27
C GLY A 63 -5.14 -8.20 -37.08
N VAL A 64 -4.55 -9.39 -37.22
CA VAL A 64 -3.92 -10.15 -36.14
C VAL A 64 -2.41 -10.16 -36.34
N SER A 65 -1.67 -9.90 -35.25
CA SER A 65 -0.20 -9.94 -35.22
C SER A 65 0.30 -10.93 -34.17
N CYS A 66 1.48 -11.50 -34.40
CA CYS A 66 2.15 -12.37 -33.45
C CYS A 66 2.46 -11.63 -32.15
N SER A 67 2.00 -12.15 -31.01
CA SER A 67 2.23 -11.55 -29.68
C SER A 67 3.70 -11.58 -29.24
N ASN A 68 4.58 -12.28 -29.95
CA ASN A 68 6.01 -12.38 -29.65
C ASN A 68 6.85 -11.42 -30.50
N CYS A 69 6.74 -11.54 -31.84
CA CYS A 69 7.58 -10.79 -32.78
C CYS A 69 6.86 -9.63 -33.49
N GLY A 70 5.56 -9.45 -33.25
CA GLY A 70 4.76 -8.36 -33.82
C GLY A 70 4.40 -8.51 -35.31
N ARG A 71 4.86 -9.56 -36.01
CA ARG A 71 4.58 -9.76 -37.44
C ARG A 71 3.07 -10.00 -37.69
N PRO A 72 2.48 -9.43 -38.76
CA PRO A 72 1.09 -9.70 -39.14
C PRO A 72 0.92 -11.15 -39.62
N ILE A 73 -0.07 -11.86 -39.10
CA ILE A 73 -0.36 -13.28 -39.35
C ILE A 73 -1.82 -13.49 -39.77
N CYS A 74 -2.09 -14.28 -40.80
CA CYS A 74 -3.47 -14.66 -41.15
C CYS A 74 -3.99 -15.80 -40.24
N PRO A 75 -5.31 -16.04 -40.19
CA PRO A 75 -5.90 -17.13 -39.39
C PRO A 75 -5.33 -18.52 -39.67
N GLU A 76 -4.82 -18.80 -40.87
CA GLU A 76 -4.17 -20.08 -41.21
C GLU A 76 -2.74 -20.19 -40.68
N CYS A 77 -2.00 -19.07 -40.60
CA CYS A 77 -0.65 -19.05 -40.01
C CYS A 77 -0.70 -18.91 -38.48
N MET A 78 -1.88 -18.68 -37.92
CA MET A 78 -2.07 -18.36 -36.52
C MET A 78 -2.02 -19.62 -35.66
N THR A 79 -1.13 -19.64 -34.68
CA THR A 79 -1.11 -20.68 -33.65
C THR A 79 -1.64 -20.11 -32.35
N SER A 80 -2.71 -20.69 -31.80
CA SER A 80 -3.25 -20.29 -30.50
C SER A 80 -2.33 -20.78 -29.38
N THR A 81 -1.91 -19.87 -28.51
CA THR A 81 -1.09 -20.19 -27.33
C THR A 81 -1.69 -19.55 -26.07
N PRO A 82 -1.28 -19.97 -24.86
CA PRO A 82 -1.81 -19.41 -23.60
C PRO A 82 -1.62 -17.90 -23.44
N VAL A 83 -0.67 -17.30 -24.17
CA VAL A 83 -0.36 -15.85 -24.13
C VAL A 83 -0.89 -15.08 -25.34
N GLY A 84 -1.73 -15.69 -26.18
CA GLY A 84 -2.28 -15.08 -27.39
C GLY A 84 -1.86 -15.79 -28.67
N MET A 85 -1.97 -15.08 -29.79
CA MET A 85 -1.73 -15.63 -31.12
C MET A 85 -0.27 -15.52 -31.51
N ARG A 86 0.34 -16.62 -31.95
CA ARG A 86 1.75 -16.67 -32.39
C ARG A 86 1.88 -17.09 -33.85
N CYS A 87 2.93 -16.63 -34.51
CA CYS A 87 3.34 -17.13 -35.83
C CYS A 87 3.98 -18.52 -35.70
N PRO A 88 4.07 -19.31 -36.79
CA PRO A 88 4.65 -20.65 -36.77
C PRO A 88 6.06 -20.69 -36.19
N GLU A 89 6.92 -19.70 -36.48
CA GLU A 89 8.31 -19.66 -35.98
C GLU A 89 8.37 -19.39 -34.47
N CYS A 90 7.48 -18.56 -33.93
CA CYS A 90 7.46 -18.26 -32.49
C CYS A 90 6.56 -19.22 -31.68
N SER A 91 5.77 -20.06 -32.34
CA SER A 91 4.83 -20.98 -31.69
C SER A 91 5.54 -22.11 -30.93
N GLY A 92 6.70 -22.55 -31.45
CA GLY A 92 7.55 -23.55 -30.81
C GLY A 92 8.47 -23.00 -29.72
N GLU A 93 8.57 -21.67 -29.59
CA GLU A 93 9.31 -21.06 -28.50
C GLU A 93 8.54 -21.22 -27.20
N THR A 94 9.18 -21.83 -26.20
CA THR A 94 8.62 -21.90 -24.86
C THR A 94 8.45 -20.49 -24.35
N THR A 95 7.18 -20.06 -24.26
CA THR A 95 6.91 -18.77 -23.63
C THR A 95 7.22 -18.96 -22.16
N ARG A 96 8.32 -18.38 -21.70
CA ARG A 96 8.59 -18.29 -20.27
C ARG A 96 7.61 -17.28 -19.70
N VAL A 97 6.41 -17.76 -19.38
CA VAL A 97 5.51 -17.03 -18.51
C VAL A 97 6.28 -16.87 -17.21
N VAL A 98 6.84 -15.69 -16.99
CA VAL A 98 7.23 -15.27 -15.65
C VAL A 98 5.91 -15.24 -14.90
N ARG A 99 5.56 -16.37 -14.27
CA ARG A 99 4.53 -16.38 -13.25
C ARG A 99 4.96 -15.26 -12.32
N GLY A 100 4.14 -14.21 -12.20
CA GLY A 100 4.33 -13.20 -11.18
C GLY A 100 4.64 -13.94 -9.89
N ALA A 101 5.70 -13.52 -9.20
CA ALA A 101 6.16 -14.17 -7.98
C ALA A 101 4.94 -14.60 -7.16
N ALA A 102 4.85 -15.89 -6.84
CA ALA A 102 3.74 -16.43 -6.06
C ALA A 102 3.42 -15.45 -4.94
N GLU A 103 2.16 -14.99 -4.89
CA GLU A 103 1.63 -13.95 -4.00
C GLU A 103 2.28 -14.13 -2.62
N ALA A 104 3.32 -13.33 -2.35
CA ALA A 104 4.21 -13.60 -1.24
C ALA A 104 3.40 -13.34 0.03
N VAL A 105 3.08 -14.40 0.77
CA VAL A 105 2.30 -14.28 2.01
C VAL A 105 2.97 -13.22 2.89
N PRO A 106 2.26 -12.13 3.30
CA PRO A 106 2.86 -11.02 4.03
C PRO A 106 3.05 -11.40 5.51
N ARG A 107 4.08 -12.22 5.76
CA ARG A 107 4.35 -12.85 7.06
C ARG A 107 4.58 -11.81 8.15
N LEU A 108 5.32 -10.74 7.85
CA LEU A 108 5.63 -9.72 8.85
C LEU A 108 4.39 -8.89 9.20
N THR A 109 3.56 -8.58 8.20
CA THR A 109 2.26 -7.92 8.42
C THR A 109 1.38 -8.74 9.34
N TYR A 110 1.25 -10.05 9.09
CA TYR A 110 0.49 -10.94 9.96
C TYR A 110 1.10 -11.06 11.36
N ALA A 111 2.43 -11.12 11.48
CA ALA A 111 3.10 -11.15 12.77
C ALA A 111 2.83 -9.87 13.58
N LEU A 112 2.90 -8.69 12.94
CA LEU A 112 2.57 -7.42 13.59
C LEU A 112 1.10 -7.37 14.03
N ILE A 113 0.18 -7.83 13.20
CA ILE A 113 -1.25 -7.94 13.56
C ILE A 113 -1.43 -8.87 14.77
N ALA A 114 -0.82 -10.05 14.74
CA ALA A 114 -0.92 -11.03 15.81
C ALA A 114 -0.38 -10.47 17.14
N VAL A 115 0.75 -9.74 17.11
CA VAL A 115 1.30 -9.08 18.31
C VAL A 115 0.33 -8.03 18.85
N ASN A 116 -0.25 -7.18 18.02
CA ASN A 116 -1.23 -6.18 18.45
C ASN A 116 -2.48 -6.81 19.09
N VAL A 117 -2.99 -7.89 18.48
CA VAL A 117 -4.14 -8.64 19.03
C VAL A 117 -3.78 -9.30 20.36
N ALA A 118 -2.59 -9.89 20.48
CA ALA A 118 -2.13 -10.52 21.72
C ALA A 118 -1.95 -9.49 22.85
N VAL A 119 -1.37 -8.33 22.56
CA VAL A 119 -1.22 -7.23 23.53
C VAL A 119 -2.59 -6.71 23.97
N PHE A 120 -3.54 -6.55 23.04
CA PHE A 120 -4.90 -6.14 23.39
C PHE A 120 -5.66 -7.20 24.21
N ALA A 121 -5.45 -8.49 23.93
CA ALA A 121 -5.98 -9.54 24.80
C ALA A 121 -5.39 -9.46 26.22
N GLY A 122 -4.09 -9.17 26.33
CA GLY A 122 -3.43 -8.89 27.61
C GLY A 122 -4.04 -7.68 28.34
N GLU A 123 -4.34 -6.59 27.63
CA GLU A 123 -5.02 -5.42 28.18
C GLU A 123 -6.38 -5.79 28.79
N LEU A 124 -7.19 -6.59 28.08
CA LEU A 124 -8.50 -7.04 28.60
C LEU A 124 -8.35 -7.92 29.85
N LEU A 125 -7.32 -8.78 29.89
CA LEU A 125 -7.04 -9.64 31.06
C LEU A 125 -6.51 -8.84 32.26
N ALA A 126 -5.78 -7.76 32.01
CA ALA A 126 -5.23 -6.88 33.04
C ALA A 126 -6.27 -5.92 33.65
N GLY A 127 -7.52 -5.99 33.20
CA GLY A 127 -8.63 -5.15 33.69
C GLY A 127 -8.99 -3.98 32.79
N GLY A 128 -8.38 -3.89 31.59
CA GLY A 128 -8.68 -2.91 30.56
C GLY A 128 -10.07 -3.04 29.95
N GLY A 129 -10.68 -1.91 29.59
CA GLY A 129 -12.00 -1.86 28.98
C GLY A 129 -12.02 -2.18 27.47
N ALA A 130 -13.00 -2.96 27.03
CA ALA A 130 -13.21 -3.24 25.60
C ALA A 130 -13.64 -2.01 24.77
N THR A 131 -14.24 -1.00 25.41
CA THR A 131 -14.80 0.20 24.77
C THR A 131 -14.06 1.50 25.13
N GLY A 132 -12.95 1.43 25.85
CA GLY A 132 -12.21 2.61 26.32
C GLY A 132 -11.09 2.25 27.29
N ALA A 133 -10.18 3.20 27.53
CA ALA A 133 -9.21 3.09 28.63
C ALA A 133 -9.98 3.06 29.96
N GLY A 134 -9.91 1.96 30.70
CA GLY A 134 -10.62 1.82 31.96
C GLY A 134 -10.12 0.64 32.77
N GLY A 135 -9.98 0.85 34.08
CA GLY A 135 -9.63 -0.17 35.08
C GLY A 135 -8.29 0.08 35.78
N ALA A 136 -8.25 -0.16 37.09
CA ALA A 136 -6.98 -0.32 37.81
C ALA A 136 -6.27 -1.57 37.24
N GLY A 137 -5.00 -1.43 36.82
CA GLY A 137 -4.25 -2.49 36.15
C GLY A 137 -4.19 -2.41 34.62
N SER A 138 -4.78 -1.37 34.01
CA SER A 138 -4.68 -1.14 32.56
C SER A 138 -3.23 -0.94 32.10
N LEU A 139 -2.80 -1.72 31.11
CA LEU A 139 -1.47 -1.58 30.49
C LEU A 139 -1.33 -0.25 29.75
N ILE A 140 -2.43 0.43 29.42
CA ILE A 140 -2.40 1.79 28.84
C ILE A 140 -1.81 2.78 29.83
N VAL A 141 -2.15 2.66 31.12
CA VAL A 141 -1.57 3.50 32.18
C VAL A 141 -0.10 3.14 32.37
N ASP A 142 0.18 1.84 32.43
CA ASP A 142 1.51 1.33 32.77
C ASP A 142 2.53 1.40 31.63
N ALA A 143 2.09 1.42 30.37
CA ALA A 143 2.98 1.33 29.20
C ALA A 143 2.66 2.32 28.07
N GLY A 144 1.62 3.16 28.22
CA GLY A 144 1.31 4.21 27.26
C GLY A 144 2.41 5.26 27.14
N LEU A 145 2.50 5.92 25.99
CA LEU A 145 3.52 6.93 25.73
C LEU A 145 3.22 8.19 26.55
N SER A 146 4.14 8.53 27.45
CA SER A 146 4.09 9.75 28.28
C SER A 146 5.47 10.38 28.30
N ARG A 147 5.55 11.70 28.04
CA ARG A 147 6.82 12.42 28.02
C ARG A 147 7.52 12.37 29.38
N ALA A 148 6.76 12.53 30.46
CA ALA A 148 7.30 12.48 31.82
C ALA A 148 7.94 11.11 32.14
N MET A 149 7.30 10.02 31.71
CA MET A 149 7.84 8.67 31.94
C MET A 149 9.06 8.37 31.07
N VAL A 150 9.07 8.83 29.82
CA VAL A 150 10.27 8.74 28.96
C VAL A 150 11.43 9.55 29.58
N ALA A 151 11.16 10.74 30.12
CA ALA A 151 12.15 11.54 30.83
C ALA A 151 12.68 10.87 32.10
N ALA A 152 11.84 10.07 32.78
CA ALA A 152 12.20 9.25 33.93
C ALA A 152 12.98 7.97 33.57
N GLY A 153 13.30 7.76 32.29
CA GLY A 153 14.11 6.63 31.82
C GLY A 153 13.32 5.49 31.18
N GLU A 154 12.00 5.61 31.06
CA GLU A 154 11.13 4.57 30.46
C GLU A 154 11.06 4.70 28.93
N TRP A 155 12.24 4.72 28.29
CA TRP A 155 12.40 4.89 26.83
C TRP A 155 11.67 3.84 26.00
N TRP A 156 11.42 2.65 26.55
CA TRP A 156 10.74 1.54 25.89
C TRP A 156 9.27 1.88 25.54
N ARG A 157 8.67 2.89 26.19
CA ARG A 157 7.34 3.44 25.87
C ARG A 157 7.25 4.00 24.45
N ILE A 158 8.37 4.48 23.88
CA ILE A 158 8.45 4.98 22.50
C ILE A 158 8.04 3.89 21.48
N PHE A 159 8.30 2.62 21.80
CA PHE A 159 7.97 1.49 20.94
C PHE A 159 6.69 0.79 21.37
N THR A 160 6.59 0.43 22.66
CA THR A 160 5.52 -0.42 23.19
C THR A 160 4.15 0.24 23.14
N ALA A 161 4.06 1.57 23.32
CA ALA A 161 2.80 2.30 23.21
C ALA A 161 2.13 2.14 21.84
N GLY A 162 2.92 1.86 20.79
CA GLY A 162 2.44 1.55 19.46
C GLY A 162 1.61 0.27 19.34
N PHE A 163 1.67 -0.61 20.33
CA PHE A 163 0.96 -1.89 20.32
C PHE A 163 -0.26 -1.91 21.25
N LEU A 164 -0.40 -0.90 22.12
CA LEU A 164 -1.53 -0.74 23.02
C LEU A 164 -2.72 -0.13 22.29
N HIS A 165 -3.94 -0.56 22.60
CA HIS A 165 -5.15 -0.05 21.97
C HIS A 165 -6.24 0.22 23.02
N ALA A 166 -6.81 1.42 22.99
CA ALA A 166 -7.85 1.87 23.92
C ALA A 166 -9.24 1.22 23.71
N GLY A 167 -9.40 0.24 22.83
CA GLY A 167 -10.67 -0.44 22.62
C GLY A 167 -10.73 -1.24 21.32
N VAL A 168 -11.78 -2.06 21.19
CA VAL A 168 -11.95 -3.01 20.09
C VAL A 168 -12.02 -2.32 18.73
N PHE A 169 -12.78 -1.22 18.61
CA PHE A 169 -12.86 -0.49 17.34
C PHE A 169 -11.53 0.16 16.96
N HIS A 170 -10.81 0.70 17.95
CA HIS A 170 -9.50 1.29 17.72
C HIS A 170 -8.51 0.23 17.20
N LEU A 171 -8.50 -0.97 17.80
CA LEU A 171 -7.72 -2.11 17.30
C LEU A 171 -8.17 -2.52 15.89
N ALA A 172 -9.46 -2.74 15.67
CA ALA A 172 -10.00 -3.25 14.41
C ALA A 172 -9.66 -2.35 13.22
N PHE A 173 -9.83 -1.04 13.34
CA PHE A 173 -9.48 -0.11 12.27
C PHE A 173 -7.98 -0.07 11.98
N ASN A 174 -7.13 -0.13 13.02
CA ASN A 174 -5.68 -0.21 12.84
C ASN A 174 -5.27 -1.52 12.18
N MET A 175 -5.83 -2.66 12.58
CA MET A 175 -5.47 -3.96 12.02
C MET A 175 -5.94 -4.10 10.58
N LEU A 176 -7.12 -3.57 10.25
CA LEU A 176 -7.59 -3.49 8.86
C LEU A 176 -6.64 -2.64 8.01
N ALA A 177 -6.25 -1.46 8.50
CA ALA A 177 -5.35 -0.58 7.78
C ALA A 177 -3.94 -1.19 7.63
N LEU A 178 -3.42 -1.80 8.70
CA LEU A 178 -2.14 -2.51 8.70
C LEU A 178 -2.17 -3.71 7.76
N TYR A 179 -3.27 -4.46 7.70
CA TYR A 179 -3.41 -5.56 6.75
C TYR A 179 -3.34 -5.05 5.30
N VAL A 180 -4.15 -4.05 4.95
CA VAL A 180 -4.23 -3.52 3.58
C VAL A 180 -2.92 -2.88 3.14
N LEU A 181 -2.36 -1.99 3.96
CA LEU A 181 -1.14 -1.24 3.61
C LEU A 181 0.11 -2.08 3.82
N GLY A 182 0.15 -2.87 4.89
CA GLY A 182 1.27 -3.75 5.22
C GLY A 182 1.46 -4.83 4.16
N ALA A 183 0.39 -5.51 3.75
CA ALA A 183 0.48 -6.51 2.69
C ALA A 183 1.01 -5.90 1.38
N LEU A 184 0.45 -4.76 0.96
CA LEU A 184 0.90 -4.03 -0.23
C LEU A 184 2.39 -3.66 -0.18
N LEU A 185 2.85 -3.14 0.96
CA LEU A 185 4.22 -2.67 1.13
C LEU A 185 5.21 -3.82 1.30
N GLU A 186 4.87 -4.84 2.08
CA GLU A 186 5.70 -6.02 2.29
C GLU A 186 5.90 -6.81 0.99
N GLU A 187 4.85 -6.99 0.19
CA GLU A 187 4.94 -7.65 -1.11
C GLU A 187 5.88 -6.90 -2.07
N ARG A 188 5.79 -5.56 -2.10
CA ARG A 188 6.56 -4.73 -3.04
C ARG A 188 7.99 -4.46 -2.59
N LEU A 189 8.24 -4.37 -1.29
CA LEU A 189 9.52 -3.94 -0.74
C LEU A 189 10.29 -5.08 -0.08
N GLY A 190 9.63 -6.20 0.22
CA GLY A 190 10.16 -7.26 1.06
C GLY A 190 10.18 -6.88 2.54
N GLN A 191 10.35 -7.90 3.39
CA GLN A 191 10.21 -7.81 4.84
C GLN A 191 11.13 -6.79 5.50
N VAL A 192 12.41 -6.75 5.13
CA VAL A 192 13.41 -5.90 5.81
C VAL A 192 13.11 -4.41 5.61
N ARG A 193 12.75 -4.03 4.39
CA ARG A 193 12.42 -2.64 4.05
C ARG A 193 11.08 -2.22 4.61
N PHE A 194 10.09 -3.11 4.55
CA PHE A 194 8.81 -2.88 5.19
C PHE A 194 8.97 -2.68 6.70
N LEU A 195 9.77 -3.51 7.38
CA LEU A 195 10.07 -3.35 8.80
C LEU A 195 10.74 -2.00 9.10
N ALA A 196 11.73 -1.60 8.31
CA ALA A 196 12.42 -0.34 8.49
C ALA A 196 11.46 0.86 8.38
N ILE A 197 10.55 0.84 7.39
CA ILE A 197 9.51 1.86 7.23
C ILE A 197 8.53 1.84 8.39
N TYR A 198 8.06 0.66 8.82
CA TYR A 198 7.14 0.52 9.94
C TYR A 198 7.74 1.09 11.23
N LEU A 199 9.00 0.78 11.54
CA LEU A 199 9.69 1.31 12.72
C LEU A 199 9.97 2.80 12.61
N ALA A 200 10.38 3.30 11.44
CA ALA A 200 10.57 4.73 11.23
C ALA A 200 9.27 5.51 11.43
N ALA A 201 8.16 5.02 10.91
CA ALA A 201 6.83 5.56 11.11
C ALA A 201 6.40 5.52 12.58
N LEU A 202 6.57 4.37 13.23
CA LEU A 202 6.20 4.18 14.63
C LEU A 202 6.91 5.19 15.54
N VAL A 203 8.24 5.26 15.43
CA VAL A 203 9.06 6.10 16.30
C VAL A 203 8.91 7.59 15.95
N SER A 204 8.76 7.93 14.68
CA SER A 204 8.48 9.33 14.27
C SER A 204 7.09 9.78 14.70
N GLY A 205 6.12 8.87 14.75
CA GLY A 205 4.82 9.11 15.38
C GLY A 205 4.97 9.38 16.88
N ALA A 206 5.72 8.55 17.60
CA ALA A 206 6.01 8.80 19.02
C ALA A 206 6.70 10.15 19.25
N LEU A 207 7.69 10.52 18.43
CA LEU A 207 8.32 11.84 18.46
C LEU A 207 7.30 12.97 18.29
N GLY A 208 6.44 12.87 17.27
CA GLY A 208 5.40 13.87 17.03
C GLY A 208 4.41 13.97 18.19
N ALA A 209 4.02 12.85 18.80
CA ALA A 209 3.17 12.84 19.98
C ALA A 209 3.84 13.51 21.19
N LEU A 210 5.13 13.27 21.43
CA LEU A 210 5.89 13.92 22.51
C LEU A 210 6.04 15.44 22.32
N LEU A 211 6.05 15.90 21.07
CA LEU A 211 6.11 17.32 20.71
C LEU A 211 4.76 18.02 20.87
N LEU A 212 3.66 17.41 20.43
CA LEU A 212 2.34 18.07 20.34
C LEU A 212 1.34 17.64 21.43
N SER A 213 1.63 16.61 22.22
CA SER A 213 0.77 16.11 23.30
C SER A 213 1.58 15.66 24.53
N PRO A 214 2.37 16.57 25.13
CA PRO A 214 3.43 16.23 26.09
C PRO A 214 2.91 15.88 27.48
N THR A 215 1.71 16.30 27.84
CA THR A 215 1.03 15.94 29.09
C THR A 215 0.04 14.77 28.91
N GLY A 216 -0.18 14.33 27.68
CA GLY A 216 -1.13 13.27 27.36
C GLY A 216 -0.48 11.89 27.37
N ILE A 217 -1.32 10.87 27.54
CA ILE A 217 -0.95 9.48 27.28
C ILE A 217 -1.40 9.14 25.85
N THR A 218 -0.46 8.69 25.02
CA THR A 218 -0.74 8.25 23.64
C THR A 218 -0.55 6.75 23.51
N VAL A 219 -1.47 6.09 22.82
CA VAL A 219 -1.40 4.66 22.48
C VAL A 219 -1.92 4.40 21.07
N GLY A 220 -1.50 3.30 20.46
CA GLY A 220 -2.05 2.82 19.19
C GLY A 220 -1.01 2.70 18.10
N ALA A 221 -1.24 1.74 17.20
CA ALA A 221 -0.41 1.54 16.01
C ALA A 221 -0.61 2.62 14.95
N SER A 222 -1.50 3.59 15.18
CA SER A 222 -1.96 4.53 14.17
C SER A 222 -0.85 5.44 13.63
N GLY A 223 0.13 5.82 14.45
CA GLY A 223 1.32 6.52 13.94
C GLY A 223 2.08 5.70 12.90
N ALA A 224 2.26 4.40 13.14
CA ALA A 224 2.87 3.50 12.16
C ALA A 224 1.99 3.36 10.91
N VAL A 225 0.68 3.19 11.08
CA VAL A 225 -0.30 3.10 9.97
C VAL A 225 -0.29 4.34 9.09
N PHE A 226 -0.27 5.55 9.67
CA PHE A 226 -0.15 6.79 8.91
C PHE A 226 1.16 6.84 8.13
N GLY A 227 2.27 6.37 8.71
CA GLY A 227 3.51 6.25 7.97
C GLY A 227 3.47 5.22 6.85
N LEU A 228 2.71 4.12 7.00
CA LEU A 228 2.46 3.19 5.89
C LEU A 228 1.63 3.87 4.78
N MET A 229 0.66 4.71 5.12
CA MET A 229 -0.05 5.53 4.12
C MET A 229 0.90 6.48 3.39
N GLY A 230 1.81 7.15 4.12
CA GLY A 230 2.84 8.01 3.55
C GLY A 230 3.79 7.25 2.63
N ALA A 231 4.21 6.06 3.05
CA ALA A 231 5.05 5.17 2.25
C ALA A 231 4.35 4.71 0.96
N ALA A 232 3.09 4.30 1.07
CA ALA A 232 2.29 3.89 -0.08
C ALA A 232 2.09 5.06 -1.07
N ALA A 233 1.89 6.29 -0.55
CA ALA A 233 1.77 7.49 -1.38
C ALA A 233 3.07 7.77 -2.14
N VAL A 234 4.22 7.64 -1.49
CA VAL A 234 5.54 7.77 -2.14
C VAL A 234 5.70 6.74 -3.25
N LEU A 235 5.35 5.47 -2.99
CA LEU A 235 5.45 4.42 -4.02
C LEU A 235 4.54 4.70 -5.22
N MET A 236 3.30 5.11 -4.98
CA MET A 236 2.35 5.45 -6.05
C MET A 236 2.83 6.64 -6.88
N TRP A 237 3.32 7.69 -6.22
CA TRP A 237 3.88 8.86 -6.89
C TRP A 237 5.05 8.48 -7.80
N ARG A 238 5.99 7.64 -7.34
CA ARG A 238 7.12 7.17 -8.16
C ARG A 238 6.69 6.27 -9.33
N GLN A 239 5.53 5.63 -9.22
CA GLN A 239 4.93 4.83 -10.29
C GLN A 239 4.07 5.66 -11.26
N GLY A 240 3.93 6.98 -11.02
CA GLY A 240 3.08 7.84 -11.84
C GLY A 240 1.58 7.57 -11.66
N ILE A 241 1.18 6.90 -10.56
CA ILE A 241 -0.23 6.61 -10.25
C ILE A 241 -0.82 7.80 -9.49
N PRO A 242 -1.87 8.46 -10.00
CA PRO A 242 -2.51 9.55 -9.28
C PRO A 242 -3.11 9.09 -7.95
N LEU A 243 -2.76 9.76 -6.84
CA LEU A 243 -3.12 9.33 -5.48
C LEU A 243 -4.63 9.29 -5.23
N PHE A 244 -5.40 10.20 -5.82
CA PHE A 244 -6.85 10.22 -5.63
C PHE A 244 -7.56 9.18 -6.49
N GLU A 245 -7.05 8.90 -7.70
CA GLU A 245 -7.58 7.85 -8.57
C GLU A 245 -7.35 6.45 -7.99
N SER A 246 -6.30 6.29 -7.18
CA SER A 246 -6.04 5.04 -6.47
C SER A 246 -6.86 4.84 -5.20
N GLY A 247 -7.66 5.84 -4.77
CA GLY A 247 -8.40 5.82 -3.51
C GLY A 247 -7.55 6.12 -2.26
N LEU A 248 -6.23 5.98 -2.34
CA LEU A 248 -5.32 6.22 -1.20
C LEU A 248 -5.35 7.69 -0.75
N GLY A 249 -5.37 8.63 -1.69
CA GLY A 249 -5.41 10.07 -1.38
C GLY A 249 -6.67 10.45 -0.60
N ALA A 250 -7.83 9.93 -1.00
CA ALA A 250 -9.08 10.12 -0.27
C ALA A 250 -9.02 9.49 1.13
N TRP A 251 -8.43 8.30 1.25
CA TRP A 251 -8.28 7.63 2.55
C TRP A 251 -7.34 8.39 3.50
N ILE A 252 -6.23 8.93 3.01
CA ILE A 252 -5.32 9.79 3.79
C ILE A 252 -6.05 11.04 4.27
N VAL A 253 -6.75 11.74 3.37
CA VAL A 253 -7.49 12.96 3.72
C VAL A 253 -8.55 12.66 4.76
N LEU A 254 -9.32 11.58 4.60
CA LEU A 254 -10.34 11.19 5.59
C LEU A 254 -9.73 10.91 6.96
N ASN A 255 -8.63 10.16 7.04
CA ASN A 255 -7.98 9.89 8.32
C ASN A 255 -7.38 11.15 8.94
N LEU A 256 -6.80 12.06 8.14
CA LEU A 256 -6.35 13.36 8.63
C LEU A 256 -7.52 14.21 9.14
N LEU A 257 -8.65 14.26 8.44
CA LEU A 257 -9.85 14.94 8.95
C LEU A 257 -10.29 14.37 10.29
N ILE A 258 -10.39 13.04 10.42
CA ILE A 258 -10.69 12.38 11.70
C ILE A 258 -9.67 12.77 12.78
N THR A 259 -8.39 12.87 12.43
CA THR A 259 -7.30 13.27 13.34
C THR A 259 -7.53 14.64 13.96
N PHE A 260 -7.99 15.61 13.18
CA PHE A 260 -8.21 16.98 13.65
C PHE A 260 -9.60 17.18 14.27
N LEU A 261 -10.59 16.36 13.90
CA LEU A 261 -11.97 16.53 14.33
C LEU A 261 -12.35 15.72 15.56
N VAL A 262 -11.72 14.56 15.79
CA VAL A 262 -12.07 13.68 16.91
C VAL A 262 -11.13 13.93 18.09
N PRO A 263 -11.66 14.36 19.27
CA PRO A 263 -10.85 14.58 20.46
C PRO A 263 -10.16 13.30 20.91
N ARG A 264 -9.01 13.46 21.60
CA ARG A 264 -8.17 12.36 22.13
C ARG A 264 -7.41 11.55 21.07
N ILE A 265 -7.45 11.95 19.79
CA ILE A 265 -6.55 11.43 18.77
C ILE A 265 -5.25 12.25 18.76
N SER A 266 -4.11 11.57 18.69
CA SER A 266 -2.80 12.23 18.67
C SER A 266 -2.50 12.82 17.29
N ILE A 267 -2.70 14.14 17.15
CA ILE A 267 -2.33 14.89 15.94
C ILE A 267 -0.84 14.71 15.63
N GLY A 268 0.01 14.87 16.65
CA GLY A 268 1.45 14.68 16.52
C GLY A 268 1.82 13.26 16.12
N GLY A 269 1.15 12.26 16.70
CA GLY A 269 1.32 10.85 16.35
C GLY A 269 1.11 10.57 14.87
N HIS A 270 0.02 11.09 14.31
CA HIS A 270 -0.34 10.85 12.91
C HIS A 270 0.54 11.63 11.94
N LEU A 271 0.80 12.92 12.20
CA LEU A 271 1.65 13.74 11.33
C LEU A 271 3.10 13.28 11.35
N GLY A 272 3.64 12.99 12.54
CA GLY A 272 5.00 12.47 12.71
C GLY A 272 5.17 11.10 12.04
N GLY A 273 4.18 10.23 12.21
CA GLY A 273 4.15 8.92 11.56
C GLY A 273 4.12 9.02 10.03
N LEU A 274 3.20 9.83 9.48
CA LEU A 274 3.07 10.09 8.05
C LEU A 274 4.38 10.58 7.45
N ALA A 275 5.01 11.58 8.08
CA ALA A 275 6.27 12.16 7.63
C ALA A 275 7.44 11.16 7.71
N GLY A 276 7.59 10.46 8.84
CA GLY A 276 8.66 9.48 9.04
C GLY A 276 8.58 8.30 8.08
N GLY A 277 7.37 7.77 7.87
CA GLY A 277 7.14 6.68 6.92
C GLY A 277 7.37 7.10 5.47
N ALA A 278 6.90 8.29 5.07
CA ALA A 278 7.15 8.83 3.73
C ALA A 278 8.65 9.06 3.49
N LEU A 279 9.38 9.63 4.45
CA LEU A 279 10.82 9.83 4.35
C LEU A 279 11.57 8.50 4.21
N ALA A 280 11.26 7.52 5.07
CA ALA A 280 11.87 6.18 4.97
C ALA A 280 11.58 5.51 3.61
N ALA A 281 10.36 5.66 3.10
CA ALA A 281 9.98 5.14 1.79
C ALA A 281 10.73 5.83 0.63
N LEU A 282 10.95 7.15 0.70
CA LEU A 282 11.73 7.87 -0.31
C LEU A 282 13.17 7.35 -0.41
N LEU A 283 13.78 7.05 0.73
CA LEU A 283 15.13 6.48 0.82
C LEU A 283 15.17 5.06 0.23
N VAL A 284 14.21 4.22 0.59
CA VAL A 284 14.14 2.83 0.12
C VAL A 284 13.80 2.74 -1.36
N ALA A 285 12.83 3.52 -1.83
CA ALA A 285 12.37 3.49 -3.21
C ALA A 285 13.37 4.07 -4.22
N SER A 286 14.46 4.69 -3.74
CA SER A 286 15.56 5.15 -4.58
C SER A 286 16.53 4.05 -5.02
N ALA A 287 16.43 2.83 -4.46
CA ALA A 287 17.42 1.77 -4.67
C ALA A 287 16.81 0.42 -5.12
N PRO A 288 17.53 -0.35 -5.98
CA PRO A 288 17.13 -1.71 -6.36
C PRO A 288 16.92 -2.60 -5.12
N ALA A 289 15.97 -3.55 -5.19
CA ALA A 289 15.62 -4.42 -4.06
C ALA A 289 16.77 -5.33 -3.60
N VAL A 290 17.63 -5.76 -4.53
CA VAL A 290 18.70 -6.71 -4.29
C VAL A 290 20.08 -6.03 -4.42
N GLY A 291 21.05 -6.52 -3.65
CA GLY A 291 22.44 -6.05 -3.67
C GLY A 291 22.76 -4.97 -2.64
N LEU A 292 24.02 -4.53 -2.64
CA LEU A 292 24.57 -3.60 -1.63
C LEU A 292 23.81 -2.26 -1.56
N ARG A 293 23.40 -1.72 -2.71
CA ARG A 293 22.57 -0.49 -2.74
C ARG A 293 21.24 -0.71 -2.04
N GLY A 294 20.67 -1.90 -2.20
CA GLY A 294 19.42 -2.25 -1.56
C GLY A 294 19.53 -2.38 -0.04
N GLN A 295 20.60 -3.01 0.44
CA GLN A 295 20.93 -3.08 1.87
C GLN A 295 21.16 -1.68 2.47
N ARG A 296 21.94 -0.84 1.79
CA ARG A 296 22.20 0.56 2.21
C ARG A 296 20.92 1.38 2.33
N SER A 297 19.98 1.21 1.39
CA SER A 297 18.69 1.92 1.45
C SER A 297 17.82 1.48 2.64
N ALA A 298 17.86 0.21 3.02
CA ALA A 298 17.18 -0.28 4.22
C ALA A 298 17.84 0.28 5.49
N LEU A 299 19.17 0.29 5.55
CA LEU A 299 19.93 0.91 6.64
C LEU A 299 19.61 2.41 6.77
N ALA A 300 19.47 3.13 5.65
CA ALA A 300 19.07 4.53 5.66
C ALA A 300 17.67 4.73 6.25
N ALA A 301 16.71 3.85 5.95
CA ALA A 301 15.39 3.88 6.59
C ALA A 301 15.46 3.56 8.09
N PHE A 302 16.30 2.60 8.52
CA PHE A 302 16.54 2.37 9.95
C PHE A 302 17.19 3.58 10.63
N ALA A 303 18.05 4.32 9.93
CA ALA A 303 18.64 5.55 10.45
C ALA A 303 17.59 6.64 10.71
N VAL A 304 16.50 6.69 9.93
CA VAL A 304 15.35 7.57 10.23
C VAL A 304 14.71 7.18 11.56
N ALA A 305 14.47 5.89 11.80
CA ALA A 305 13.93 5.41 13.08
C ALA A 305 14.87 5.73 14.25
N ALA A 306 16.17 5.48 14.10
CA ALA A 306 17.17 5.78 15.12
C ALA A 306 17.28 7.29 15.42
N GLY A 307 17.26 8.12 14.38
CA GLY A 307 17.26 9.58 14.53
C GLY A 307 16.00 10.08 15.25
N ALA A 308 14.83 9.57 14.89
CA ALA A 308 13.57 9.90 15.57
C ALA A 308 13.57 9.42 17.03
N PHE A 309 14.20 8.28 17.34
CA PHE A 309 14.35 7.78 18.70
C PHE A 309 15.22 8.71 19.53
N VAL A 310 16.41 9.07 19.04
CA VAL A 310 17.31 10.01 19.73
C VAL A 310 16.63 11.37 19.93
N ALA A 311 15.92 11.87 18.91
CA ALA A 311 15.15 13.09 19.02
C ALA A 311 14.03 12.97 20.08
N SER A 312 13.38 11.81 20.19
CA SER A 312 12.34 11.56 21.20
C SER A 312 12.90 11.64 22.62
N LEU A 313 14.10 11.07 22.84
CA LEU A 313 14.79 11.17 24.13
C LEU A 313 15.19 12.61 24.45
N ALA A 314 15.73 13.33 23.47
CA ALA A 314 16.10 14.74 23.63
C ALA A 314 14.89 15.63 23.94
N VAL A 315 13.77 15.43 23.23
CA VAL A 315 12.51 16.12 23.50
C VAL A 315 12.00 15.77 24.89
N ALA A 316 12.02 14.50 25.29
CA ALA A 316 11.55 14.10 26.61
C ALA A 316 12.34 14.75 27.76
N GLY A 317 13.67 14.84 27.65
CA GLY A 317 14.52 15.48 28.65
C GLY A 317 14.58 17.02 28.59
N GLY A 318 14.04 17.63 27.54
CA GLY A 318 14.03 19.09 27.38
C GLY A 318 12.93 19.79 28.19
N PRO A 319 13.09 21.09 28.51
CA PRO A 319 12.09 21.86 29.24
C PRO A 319 10.74 21.92 28.49
N TYR A 320 9.65 22.11 29.26
CA TYR A 320 8.30 22.28 28.76
C TYR A 320 7.70 23.61 29.20
#